data_AF-B7PSX7-F1
#
_entry.id   AF-B7PSX7-F1
#
_cell.length_a   1.000
_cell.length_b   1.000
_cell.length_c   1.000
_cell.angle_alpha   90.00
_cell.angle_beta   90.00
_cell.angle_gamma   90.00
#
_symmetry.space_group_name_H-M   'P 1'
#
loop_
_entity.id
_entity.type
_entity.pdbx_description
1 polymer ?
#
loop_
_entity_poly.entity_id
_entity_poly.type
_entity_poly.pdbx_seq_one_letter_code
_entity_poly.pdbx_strand_id
1 'polypeptide(L)'
;PAFGDIGLPWYLRLLGWLLSLAETPHTVAVIPDGNRRYARAKGRSIHEGHNEGLSQLEKATAAPSFGIRRLVTFLLSVNNFNRTEEEKSHLYALISSTLRNICKSCMRYRERGQRVRCVGDLEMLPRDIQRHAADAELSTRHNRQ
;
A
#
# COMPACT_ATOMS: atom_id res chain seq x y z
N PRO A 1 -14.84 -8.12 -20.57
CA PRO A 1 -14.14 -6.82 -20.70
C PRO A 1 -13.13 -6.63 -19.55
N ALA A 2 -11.92 -6.17 -19.84
CA ALA A 2 -10.80 -6.06 -18.88
C ALA A 2 -11.12 -5.21 -17.62
N PHE A 3 -12.23 -4.47 -17.64
CA PHE A 3 -12.74 -3.68 -16.52
C PHE A 3 -14.23 -4.02 -16.33
N GLY A 4 -14.52 -5.13 -15.66
CA GLY A 4 -15.88 -5.43 -15.17
C GLY A 4 -16.37 -4.40 -14.14
N ASP A 5 -17.63 -4.48 -13.72
CA ASP A 5 -18.41 -3.48 -12.96
C ASP A 5 -17.76 -2.87 -11.68
N ILE A 6 -16.74 -2.02 -11.85
CA ILE A 6 -16.06 -1.32 -10.75
C ILE A 6 -16.79 -0.02 -10.35
N GLY A 7 -18.04 0.18 -10.76
CA GLY A 7 -18.79 1.42 -10.46
C GLY A 7 -18.14 2.69 -11.03
N LEU A 8 -17.20 2.56 -11.97
CA LEU A 8 -16.50 3.69 -12.58
C LEU A 8 -17.41 4.46 -13.54
N PRO A 9 -17.30 5.81 -13.59
CA PRO A 9 -17.91 6.63 -14.64
C PRO A 9 -17.57 6.14 -16.05
N TRP A 10 -18.48 6.34 -17.01
CA TRP A 10 -18.35 5.82 -18.38
C TRP A 10 -17.04 6.24 -19.07
N TYR A 11 -16.54 7.46 -18.81
CA TYR A 11 -15.30 7.96 -19.43
C TYR A 11 -14.06 7.22 -18.91
N LEU A 12 -14.04 6.80 -17.64
CA LEU A 12 -12.96 5.96 -17.11
C LEU A 12 -13.05 4.52 -17.62
N ARG A 13 -14.26 4.02 -17.90
CA ARG A 13 -14.43 2.71 -18.56
C ARG A 13 -13.88 2.74 -19.99
N LEU A 14 -14.15 3.82 -20.73
CA LEU A 14 -13.60 4.05 -22.06
C LEU A 14 -12.07 4.17 -22.02
N LEU A 15 -11.54 4.96 -21.08
CA LEU A 15 -10.09 5.08 -20.89
C LEU A 15 -9.45 3.74 -20.53
N GLY A 16 -10.05 2.97 -19.62
CA GLY A 16 -9.59 1.63 -19.29
C GLY A 16 -9.54 0.75 -20.54
N TRP A 17 -10.62 0.71 -21.31
CA TRP A 17 -10.67 -0.03 -22.57
C TRP A 17 -9.56 0.41 -23.55
N LEU A 18 -9.35 1.71 -23.74
CA LEU A 18 -8.25 2.23 -24.57
C LEU A 18 -6.87 1.80 -24.05
N LEU A 19 -6.65 1.86 -22.73
CA LEU A 19 -5.40 1.41 -22.10
C LEU A 19 -5.18 -0.09 -22.26
N SER A 20 -6.24 -0.90 -22.31
CA SER A 20 -6.12 -2.35 -22.56
C SER A 20 -5.69 -2.71 -23.98
N LEU A 21 -5.68 -1.76 -24.91
CA LEU A 21 -5.08 -1.94 -26.24
C LEU A 21 -3.54 -1.87 -26.19
N ALA A 22 -2.99 -1.30 -25.12
CA ALA A 22 -1.55 -1.26 -24.86
C ALA A 22 -1.15 -2.39 -23.89
N GLU A 23 0.15 -2.66 -23.84
CA GLU A 23 0.70 -3.66 -22.92
C GLU A 23 0.63 -3.17 -21.47
N THR A 24 -0.05 -3.93 -20.60
CA THR A 24 -0.18 -3.60 -19.19
C THR A 24 1.13 -3.86 -18.45
N PRO A 25 1.64 -2.91 -17.64
CA PRO A 25 2.85 -3.15 -16.85
C PRO A 25 2.62 -4.25 -15.82
N HIS A 26 3.51 -5.24 -15.79
CA HIS A 26 3.45 -6.33 -14.82
C HIS A 26 3.73 -5.86 -13.38
N THR A 27 4.59 -4.85 -13.21
CA THR A 27 4.99 -4.32 -11.90
C THR A 27 4.83 -2.81 -11.87
N VAL A 28 4.18 -2.30 -10.83
CA VAL A 28 4.09 -0.86 -10.55
C VAL A 28 4.66 -0.60 -9.16
N ALA A 29 5.55 0.37 -9.05
CA ALA A 29 6.07 0.85 -7.78
C ALA A 29 5.45 2.21 -7.44
N VAL A 30 4.93 2.34 -6.22
CA VAL A 30 4.33 3.58 -5.71
C VAL A 30 5.14 4.06 -4.51
N ILE A 31 5.60 5.30 -4.58
CA ILE A 31 6.30 5.96 -3.47
C ILE A 31 5.33 7.02 -2.90
N PRO A 32 4.76 6.80 -1.71
CA PRO A 32 3.87 7.76 -1.05
C PRO A 32 4.70 8.92 -0.47
N ASP A 33 5.21 9.80 -1.34
CA ASP A 33 5.88 11.03 -0.97
C ASP A 33 4.90 12.22 -0.92
N GLY A 34 5.30 13.29 -0.23
CA GLY A 34 4.57 14.56 -0.24
C GLY A 34 3.54 14.70 0.86
N ASN A 35 3.34 13.70 1.73
CA ASN A 35 2.36 13.74 2.83
C ASN A 35 2.47 14.99 3.71
N ARG A 36 3.71 15.40 4.06
CA ARG A 36 3.97 16.64 4.83
C ARG A 36 3.62 17.91 4.04
N ARG A 37 3.92 17.95 2.74
CA ARG A 37 3.60 19.09 1.85
C ARG A 37 2.08 19.20 1.67
N TYR A 38 1.40 18.08 1.46
CA TYR A 38 -0.05 17.99 1.37
C TYR A 38 -0.74 18.47 2.65
N ALA A 39 -0.27 18.01 3.83
CA ALA A 39 -0.79 18.45 5.12
C ALA A 39 -0.71 19.98 5.28
N ARG A 40 0.48 20.55 5.02
CA ARG A 40 0.69 22.01 5.08
C ARG A 40 -0.21 22.78 4.12
N ALA A 41 -0.33 22.33 2.88
CA ALA A 41 -1.19 22.95 1.88
C ALA A 41 -2.69 22.90 2.22
N LYS A 42 -3.10 21.96 3.06
CA LYS A 42 -4.48 21.79 3.53
C LYS A 42 -4.73 22.32 4.95
N GLY A 43 -3.74 22.95 5.58
CA GLY A 43 -3.85 23.41 6.97
C GLY A 43 -4.06 22.28 7.98
N ARG A 44 -3.63 21.05 7.65
CA ARG A 44 -3.77 19.85 8.47
C ARG A 44 -2.48 19.51 9.19
N SER A 45 -2.57 18.70 10.24
CA SER A 45 -1.41 18.14 10.91
C SER A 45 -0.62 17.19 10.01
N ILE A 46 0.67 17.01 10.29
CA ILE A 46 1.52 16.04 9.58
C ILE A 46 0.97 14.62 9.71
N HIS A 47 0.41 14.28 10.88
CA HIS A 47 -0.19 12.98 11.15
C HIS A 47 -1.38 12.70 10.21
N GLU A 48 -2.26 13.68 10.03
CA GLU A 48 -3.37 13.58 9.08
C GLU A 48 -2.88 13.44 7.63
N GLY A 49 -1.79 14.13 7.27
CA GLY A 49 -1.14 13.95 5.97
C GLY A 49 -0.67 12.52 5.74
N HIS A 50 -0.08 11.89 6.75
CA HIS A 50 0.34 10.50 6.68
C HIS A 50 -0.84 9.53 6.60
N ASN A 51 -1.92 9.78 7.35
CA ASN A 51 -3.15 8.97 7.29
C ASN A 51 -3.78 9.04 5.89
N GLU A 52 -3.83 10.22 5.28
CA GLU A 52 -4.33 10.39 3.93
C GLU A 52 -3.44 9.65 2.92
N GLY A 53 -2.12 9.77 3.05
CA GLY A 53 -1.17 9.03 2.22
C GLY A 53 -1.39 7.51 2.28
N LEU A 54 -1.64 6.97 3.48
CA LEU A 54 -1.98 5.56 3.66
C LEU A 54 -3.32 5.20 3.00
N SER A 55 -4.35 6.02 3.14
CA SER A 55 -5.65 5.82 2.47
C SER A 55 -5.52 5.78 0.94
N GLN A 56 -4.69 6.65 0.36
CA GLN A 56 -4.42 6.60 -1.08
C GLN A 56 -3.63 5.34 -1.48
N LEU A 57 -2.69 4.90 -0.64
CA LEU A 57 -1.98 3.64 -0.86
C LEU A 57 -2.90 2.42 -0.78
N GLU A 58 -3.88 2.41 0.12
CA GLU A 58 -4.88 1.35 0.20
C GLU A 58 -5.70 1.25 -1.10
N LYS A 59 -6.02 2.38 -1.74
CA LYS A 59 -6.68 2.37 -3.06
C LYS A 59 -5.79 1.75 -4.15
N ALA A 60 -4.48 1.95 -4.08
CA ALA A 60 -3.54 1.34 -5.02
C ALA A 60 -3.54 -0.20 -4.97
N THR A 61 -3.99 -0.81 -3.86
CA THR A 61 -4.15 -2.28 -3.76
C THR A 61 -5.20 -2.86 -4.72
N ALA A 62 -6.00 -2.00 -5.37
CA ALA A 62 -6.89 -2.36 -6.48
C ALA A 62 -6.15 -2.59 -7.81
N ALA A 63 -4.83 -2.39 -7.88
CA ALA A 63 -4.01 -2.59 -9.08
C ALA A 63 -4.25 -3.92 -9.82
N PRO A 64 -4.49 -5.07 -9.16
CA PRO A 64 -4.80 -6.33 -9.85
C PRO A 64 -6.07 -6.28 -10.72
N SER A 65 -7.04 -5.42 -10.38
CA SER A 65 -8.23 -5.18 -11.20
C SER A 65 -7.90 -4.52 -12.55
N PHE A 66 -6.69 -3.98 -12.71
CA PHE A 66 -6.18 -3.39 -13.95
C PHE A 66 -5.18 -4.31 -14.66
N GLY A 67 -5.05 -5.57 -14.24
CA GLY A 67 -4.08 -6.53 -14.81
C GLY A 67 -2.64 -6.38 -14.30
N ILE A 68 -2.40 -5.50 -13.32
CA ILE A 68 -1.08 -5.32 -12.70
C ILE A 68 -0.85 -6.47 -11.72
N ARG A 69 0.20 -7.27 -11.98
CA ARG A 69 0.48 -8.47 -11.19
C ARG A 69 1.21 -8.18 -9.87
N ARG A 70 2.08 -7.17 -9.85
CA ARG A 70 2.89 -6.82 -8.68
C ARG A 70 2.79 -5.33 -8.37
N LEU A 71 2.39 -5.02 -7.14
CA LEU A 71 2.45 -3.68 -6.59
C LEU A 71 3.58 -3.64 -5.56
N VAL A 72 4.49 -2.69 -5.71
CA VAL A 72 5.54 -2.40 -4.73
C VAL A 72 5.23 -1.05 -4.10
N THR A 73 5.24 -0.96 -2.78
CA THR A 73 5.05 0.31 -2.09
C THR A 73 6.16 0.57 -1.10
N PHE A 74 6.56 1.83 -1.01
CA PHE A 74 7.62 2.27 -0.13
C PHE A 74 7.02 2.85 1.17
N LEU A 75 7.13 2.11 2.27
CA LEU A 75 6.50 2.50 3.55
C LEU A 75 7.39 3.39 4.43
N LEU A 76 8.71 3.15 4.44
CA LEU A 76 9.65 3.87 5.29
C LEU A 76 11.07 3.86 4.68
N SER A 77 11.75 5.00 4.70
CA SER A 77 13.18 5.11 4.34
C SER A 77 14.09 5.18 5.55
N VAL A 78 15.36 4.82 5.37
CA VAL A 78 16.43 5.05 6.36
C VAL A 78 16.50 6.53 6.78
N ASN A 79 16.27 7.47 5.85
CA ASN A 79 16.24 8.90 6.16
C ASN A 79 15.08 9.29 7.08
N ASN A 80 14.03 8.47 7.21
CA ASN A 80 12.93 8.75 8.13
C ASN A 80 13.29 8.48 9.59
N PHE A 81 14.34 7.72 9.87
CA PHE A 81 14.86 7.51 11.23
C PHE A 81 15.46 8.80 11.84
N ASN A 82 15.80 9.78 11.00
CA ASN A 82 16.30 11.10 11.43
C ASN A 82 15.18 12.11 11.72
N ARG A 83 13.90 11.70 11.62
CA ARG A 83 12.75 12.56 12.00
C ARG A 83 12.57 12.59 13.51
N THR A 84 11.71 13.49 14.01
CA THR A 84 11.40 13.57 15.44
C THR A 84 10.79 12.27 15.96
N GLU A 85 10.99 11.97 17.24
CA GLU A 85 10.47 10.73 17.84
C GLU A 85 8.95 10.63 17.74
N GLU A 86 8.24 11.76 17.81
CA GLU A 86 6.78 11.82 17.67
C GLU A 86 6.35 11.41 16.26
N GLU A 87 7.00 11.96 15.22
CA GLU A 87 6.69 11.63 13.83
C GLU A 87 7.04 10.17 13.52
N LYS A 88 8.18 9.68 14.02
CA LYS A 88 8.57 8.27 13.86
C LYS A 88 7.61 7.31 14.54
N SER A 89 7.20 7.61 15.77
CA SER A 89 6.23 6.81 16.51
C SER A 89 4.89 6.73 15.78
N HIS A 90 4.45 7.83 15.17
CA HIS A 90 3.25 7.85 14.33
C HIS A 90 3.40 6.96 13.08
N LEU A 91 4.53 7.03 12.39
CA LEU A 91 4.82 6.17 11.24
C LEU A 91 4.83 4.68 11.61
N TYR A 92 5.46 4.34 12.75
CA TYR A 92 5.47 2.98 13.29
C TYR A 92 4.06 2.48 13.63
N ALA A 93 3.23 3.32 14.24
CA ALA A 93 1.84 2.99 14.51
C ALA A 93 1.07 2.71 13.22
N LEU A 94 1.29 3.51 12.16
CA LEU A 94 0.66 3.29 10.86
C LEU A 94 1.10 1.97 10.24
N ILE A 95 2.41 1.70 10.15
CA ILE A 95 2.93 0.44 9.60
C ILE A 95 2.38 -0.76 10.39
N SER A 96 2.43 -0.70 11.71
CA SER A 96 1.88 -1.75 12.60
C SER A 96 0.39 -1.97 12.36
N SER A 97 -0.40 -0.90 12.20
CA SER A 97 -1.83 -1.01 11.91
C SER A 97 -2.10 -1.62 10.53
N THR A 98 -1.36 -1.23 9.50
CA THR A 98 -1.49 -1.80 8.14
C THR A 98 -1.19 -3.29 8.14
N LEU A 99 -0.08 -3.71 8.76
CA LEU A 99 0.31 -5.12 8.83
C LEU A 99 -0.71 -5.97 9.59
N ARG A 100 -1.23 -5.47 10.72
CA ARG A 100 -2.31 -6.13 11.46
C ARG A 100 -3.60 -6.22 10.64
N ASN A 101 -3.93 -5.18 9.87
CA ASN A 101 -5.12 -5.17 9.02
C ASN A 101 -5.02 -6.19 7.88
N ILE A 102 -3.83 -6.41 7.33
CA ILE A 102 -3.56 -7.48 6.36
C ILE A 102 -3.86 -8.84 6.98
N CYS A 103 -3.35 -9.11 8.18
CA CYS A 103 -3.61 -10.36 8.89
C CYS A 103 -5.10 -10.56 9.17
N LYS A 104 -5.79 -9.52 9.67
CA LYS A 104 -7.24 -9.55 9.91
C LYS A 104 -8.05 -9.77 8.63
N SER A 105 -7.58 -9.25 7.51
CA SER A 105 -8.23 -9.36 6.20
C SER A 105 -7.70 -10.54 5.38
N CYS A 106 -6.99 -11.50 5.98
CA CYS A 106 -6.30 -12.57 5.26
C CYS A 106 -7.21 -13.36 4.30
N MET A 107 -8.48 -13.54 4.65
CA MET A 107 -9.49 -14.16 3.77
C MET A 107 -9.65 -13.41 2.45
N ARG A 108 -9.72 -12.07 2.48
CA ARG A 108 -9.82 -11.24 1.26
C ARG A 108 -8.56 -11.34 0.41
N TYR A 109 -7.38 -11.38 1.04
CA TYR A 109 -6.12 -11.58 0.34
C TYR A 109 -6.06 -12.96 -0.30
N ARG A 110 -6.56 -13.99 0.38
CA ARG A 110 -6.63 -15.36 -0.12
C ARG A 110 -7.60 -15.51 -1.30
N GLU A 111 -8.80 -14.93 -1.20
CA GLU A 111 -9.80 -14.91 -2.29
C GLU A 111 -9.24 -14.25 -3.56
N ARG A 112 -8.45 -13.18 -3.38
CA ARG A 112 -7.79 -12.47 -4.48
C ARG A 112 -6.47 -13.10 -4.91
N GLY A 113 -6.01 -14.14 -4.22
CA GLY A 113 -4.72 -14.77 -4.47
C GLY A 113 -3.52 -13.84 -4.27
N GLN A 114 -3.65 -12.78 -3.47
CA GLN A 114 -2.66 -11.74 -3.22
C GLN A 114 -1.67 -12.12 -2.12
N ARG A 115 -0.37 -12.11 -2.43
CA ARG A 115 0.72 -12.37 -1.50
C ARG A 115 1.39 -11.08 -1.05
N VAL A 116 1.61 -10.94 0.25
CA VAL A 116 2.36 -9.83 0.82
C VAL A 116 3.81 -10.25 1.08
N ARG A 117 4.73 -9.33 0.81
CA ARG A 117 6.15 -9.44 1.17
C ARG A 117 6.65 -8.08 1.69
N CYS A 118 7.37 -8.10 2.80
CA CYS A 118 8.06 -6.99 3.41
C CYS A 118 9.55 -7.11 3.08
N VAL A 119 10.10 -6.12 2.37
CA VAL A 119 11.49 -6.15 1.90
C VAL A 119 12.23 -4.94 2.46
N GLY A 120 13.42 -5.19 3.01
CA GLY A 120 14.30 -4.17 3.58
C GLY A 120 15.05 -4.70 4.81
N ASP A 121 15.74 -3.80 5.51
CA ASP A 121 16.36 -4.10 6.79
C ASP A 121 15.31 -4.01 7.91
N LEU A 122 14.59 -5.11 8.14
CA LEU A 122 13.55 -5.19 9.16
C LEU A 122 14.12 -5.14 10.58
N GLU A 123 15.41 -5.43 10.77
CA GLU A 123 16.05 -5.41 12.10
C GLU A 123 16.13 -4.00 12.66
N MET A 124 16.14 -2.98 11.79
CA MET A 124 16.05 -1.57 12.18
C MET A 124 14.69 -1.17 12.78
N LEU A 125 13.64 -1.97 12.57
CA LEU A 125 12.29 -1.66 13.05
C LEU A 125 12.08 -2.20 14.47
N PRO A 126 11.15 -1.61 15.26
CA PRO A 126 10.69 -2.20 16.52
C PRO A 126 10.23 -3.66 16.39
N ARG A 127 10.50 -4.47 17.42
CA ARG A 127 10.24 -5.93 17.43
C ARG A 127 8.77 -6.30 17.18
N ASP A 128 7.84 -5.47 17.61
CA ASP A 128 6.41 -5.66 17.36
C ASP A 128 6.07 -5.53 15.87
N ILE A 129 6.67 -4.55 15.17
CA ILE A 129 6.49 -4.37 13.73
C ILE A 129 7.10 -5.55 12.97
N GLN A 130 8.30 -6.00 13.36
CA GLN A 130 8.93 -7.18 12.77
C GLN A 130 8.03 -8.42 12.86
N ARG A 131 7.41 -8.65 14.03
CA ARG A 131 6.44 -9.74 14.22
C ARG A 131 5.22 -9.59 13.32
N HIS A 132 4.63 -8.40 13.28
CA HIS A 132 3.47 -8.16 12.41
C HIS A 132 3.79 -8.31 10.91
N ALA A 133 5.01 -7.97 10.49
CA ALA A 133 5.47 -8.20 9.13
C ALA A 133 5.55 -9.70 8.83
N ALA A 134 6.18 -10.48 9.71
CA ALA A 134 6.26 -11.93 9.57
C ALA A 134 4.87 -12.59 9.54
N ASP A 135 3.96 -12.18 10.42
CA ASP A 135 2.58 -12.69 10.47
C ASP A 135 1.82 -12.39 9.15
N ALA A 136 1.98 -11.20 8.60
CA ALA A 136 1.36 -10.80 7.33
C ALA A 136 1.90 -11.61 6.15
N GLU A 137 3.20 -11.87 6.09
CA GLU A 137 3.79 -12.73 5.07
C GLU A 137 3.34 -14.18 5.20
N LEU A 138 3.35 -14.72 6.43
CA LEU A 138 2.96 -16.12 6.70
C LEU A 138 1.49 -16.37 6.35
N SER A 139 0.60 -15.45 6.74
CA SER A 139 -0.84 -15.56 6.46
C SER A 139 -1.17 -15.52 4.96
N THR A 140 -0.28 -14.96 4.13
CA THR A 140 -0.48 -14.83 2.67
C THR A 140 0.50 -15.66 1.83
N ARG A 141 1.37 -16.49 2.45
CA ARG A 141 2.49 -17.16 1.77
C ARG A 141 2.11 -18.07 0.59
N HIS A 142 0.94 -18.69 0.68
CA HIS A 142 0.43 -19.68 -0.29
C HIS A 142 -0.30 -19.03 -1.47
N ASN A 143 -0.45 -17.71 -1.44
CA ASN A 143 -1.06 -16.93 -2.50
C ASN A 143 -0.06 -16.78 -3.67
N ARG A 144 -0.56 -16.73 -4.91
CA ARG A 144 0.24 -16.89 -6.14
C ARG A 144 0.45 -15.61 -6.95
N GLN A 145 -0.20 -14.52 -6.56
CA GLN A 145 -0.09 -13.20 -7.21
C GLN A 145 0.55 -12.21 -6.25
#